data_AF-A0A6I5CLH2-F1
#
_entry.id   AF-A0A6I5CLH2-F1
#
_cell.length_a   1.000
_cell.length_b   1.000
_cell.length_c   1.000
_cell.angle_alpha   90.00
_cell.angle_beta   90.00
_cell.angle_gamma   90.00
#
_symmetry.space_group_name_H-M   'P 1'
#
loop_
_entity.id
_entity.type
_entity.pdbx_description
1 polymer ?
#
loop_
_entity_poly.entity_id
_entity_poly.type
_entity_poly.pdbx_seq_one_letter_code
_entity_poly.pdbx_strand_id
1 'polypeptide(L)'
;DGPDTGPLDAEHIAAQARRGHEMLLGLVGGTAAVVVASAAVLGFSDDVWARLLALATGLAMLLRARLFRYTSQVSCVLVAGLAAVALLLLGLALHPPAEALRDFALHGDRGALDLRTLWLTAAVAAGALLATAIGLIVPRSGLSPFWGRFMEIAEGFVLLTLVPLALAVLGVYTAARSMTG
;
A
#
# COMPACT_ATOMS: atom_id res chain seq x y z
N ASP A 1 5.30 -56.11 13.36
CA ASP A 1 4.42 -54.93 13.27
C ASP A 1 5.21 -53.66 13.17
N GLY A 2 5.50 -53.25 11.93
CA GLY A 2 5.87 -51.85 11.66
C GLY A 2 4.60 -51.01 11.64
N PRO A 3 4.61 -49.76 12.13
CA PRO A 3 3.42 -48.93 12.15
C PRO A 3 2.95 -48.66 10.71
N ASP A 4 1.67 -48.93 10.46
CA ASP A 4 0.94 -48.58 9.23
C ASP A 4 0.98 -47.05 9.03
N THR A 5 1.99 -46.56 8.32
CA THR A 5 2.09 -45.16 7.85
C THR A 5 1.21 -44.92 6.61
N GLY A 6 0.01 -45.50 6.65
CA GLY A 6 -0.93 -45.54 5.53
C GLY A 6 -1.59 -44.20 5.19
N PRO A 7 -2.37 -44.14 4.08
CA PRO A 7 -2.99 -42.95 3.47
C PRO A 7 -3.72 -41.97 4.40
N LEU A 8 -4.06 -42.38 5.62
CA LEU A 8 -4.72 -41.58 6.65
C LEU A 8 -3.86 -40.40 7.14
N ASP A 9 -2.53 -40.52 7.19
CA ASP A 9 -1.66 -39.39 7.54
C ASP A 9 -1.67 -38.33 6.42
N ALA A 10 -1.72 -38.75 5.15
CA ALA A 10 -1.77 -37.83 4.02
C ALA A 10 -3.06 -37.00 3.99
N GLU A 11 -4.21 -37.61 4.29
CA GLU A 11 -5.51 -36.91 4.34
C GLU A 11 -5.57 -35.90 5.50
N HIS A 12 -5.09 -36.27 6.69
CA HIS A 12 -5.03 -35.35 7.83
C HIS A 12 -4.06 -34.19 7.58
N ILE A 13 -2.88 -34.45 7.01
CA ILE A 13 -1.91 -33.41 6.64
C ILE A 13 -2.53 -32.47 5.59
N ALA A 14 -3.23 -33.00 4.58
CA ALA A 14 -3.90 -32.19 3.56
C ALA A 14 -5.02 -31.31 4.15
N ALA A 15 -5.82 -31.85 5.06
CA ALA A 15 -6.87 -31.09 5.75
C ALA A 15 -6.29 -29.98 6.65
N GLN A 16 -5.19 -30.27 7.34
CA GLN A 16 -4.50 -29.28 8.18
C GLN A 16 -3.86 -28.17 7.34
N ALA A 17 -3.24 -28.52 6.20
CA ALA A 17 -2.68 -27.56 5.26
C ALA A 17 -3.75 -26.62 4.67
N ARG A 18 -4.93 -27.15 4.35
CA ARG A 18 -6.07 -26.36 3.84
C ARG A 18 -6.57 -25.33 4.86
N ARG A 19 -6.76 -25.75 6.12
CA ARG A 19 -7.15 -24.84 7.22
C ARG A 19 -6.10 -23.76 7.47
N GLY A 20 -4.81 -24.13 7.43
CA GLY A 20 -3.72 -23.16 7.53
C GLY A 20 -3.76 -22.12 6.41
N HIS A 21 -4.05 -22.53 5.18
CA HIS A 21 -4.17 -21.62 4.04
C HIS A 21 -5.35 -20.64 4.21
N GLU A 22 -6.51 -21.13 4.65
CA GLU A 22 -7.69 -20.30 4.91
C GLU A 22 -7.43 -19.26 6.01
N MET A 23 -6.75 -19.66 7.10
CA MET A 23 -6.39 -18.75 8.18
C MET A 23 -5.40 -17.67 7.72
N LEU A 24 -4.39 -18.04 6.92
CA LEU A 24 -3.44 -17.07 6.33
C LEU A 24 -4.15 -16.10 5.38
N LEU A 25 -5.08 -16.60 4.56
CA LEU A 25 -5.86 -15.74 3.66
C LEU A 25 -6.75 -14.76 4.45
N GLY A 26 -7.37 -15.21 5.53
CA GLY A 26 -8.14 -14.35 6.44
C GLY A 26 -7.28 -13.26 7.08
N LEU A 27 -6.08 -13.60 7.55
CA LEU A 27 -5.15 -12.64 8.17
C LEU A 27 -4.64 -11.59 7.17
N VAL A 28 -4.29 -12.04 5.97
CA VAL A 28 -3.88 -11.14 4.88
C VAL A 28 -5.04 -10.24 4.45
N GLY A 29 -6.23 -10.80 4.31
CA GLY A 29 -7.46 -10.07 3.99
C GLY A 29 -7.81 -9.01 5.03
N GLY A 30 -7.77 -9.35 6.31
CA GLY A 30 -7.99 -8.41 7.40
C GLY A 30 -6.97 -7.28 7.41
N THR A 31 -5.68 -7.61 7.22
CA THR A 31 -4.61 -6.60 7.14
C THR A 31 -4.83 -5.67 5.94
N ALA A 32 -5.16 -6.23 4.78
CA ALA A 32 -5.49 -5.47 3.57
C ALA A 32 -6.66 -4.49 3.80
N ALA A 33 -7.73 -4.95 4.46
CA ALA A 33 -8.87 -4.10 4.79
C ALA A 33 -8.48 -2.94 5.72
N VAL A 34 -7.69 -3.21 6.76
CA VAL A 34 -7.17 -2.19 7.69
C VAL A 34 -6.31 -1.16 6.95
N VAL A 35 -5.44 -1.59 6.05
CA VAL A 35 -4.61 -0.68 5.24
C VAL A 35 -5.47 0.23 4.38
N VAL A 36 -6.46 -0.30 3.67
CA VAL A 36 -7.34 0.50 2.79
C VAL A 36 -8.15 1.50 3.61
N ALA A 37 -8.74 1.07 4.73
CA ALA A 37 -9.49 1.95 5.62
C ALA A 37 -8.60 3.07 6.19
N SER A 38 -7.39 2.73 6.62
CA SER A 38 -6.43 3.70 7.16
C SER A 38 -5.98 4.69 6.08
N ALA A 39 -5.71 4.23 4.86
CA ALA A 39 -5.33 5.06 3.73
C ALA A 39 -6.43 6.04 3.33
N ALA A 40 -7.70 5.64 3.43
CA ALA A 40 -8.84 6.54 3.23
C ALA A 40 -8.86 7.68 4.27
N VAL A 41 -8.55 7.39 5.53
CA VAL A 41 -8.51 8.43 6.58
C VAL A 41 -7.28 9.33 6.42
N LEU A 42 -6.09 8.72 6.31
CA LEU A 42 -4.81 9.41 6.26
C LEU A 42 -4.65 10.24 4.97
N GLY A 43 -5.06 9.70 3.82
CA GLY A 43 -4.93 10.35 2.52
C GLY A 43 -5.82 11.58 2.36
N PHE A 44 -6.95 11.60 3.05
CA PHE A 44 -7.87 12.75 3.07
C PHE A 44 -7.53 13.79 4.14
N SER A 45 -6.57 13.50 5.03
CA SER A 45 -6.11 14.49 6.01
C SER A 45 -5.29 15.61 5.36
N ASP A 46 -5.18 16.75 6.03
CA ASP A 46 -4.31 17.87 5.63
C ASP A 46 -2.89 17.78 6.19
N ASP A 47 -2.57 16.69 6.89
CA ASP A 47 -1.25 16.45 7.46
C ASP A 47 -0.32 15.73 6.47
N VAL A 48 0.86 16.32 6.24
CA VAL A 48 1.85 15.77 5.29
C VAL A 48 2.39 14.43 5.78
N TRP A 49 2.59 14.25 7.09
CA TRP A 49 3.10 12.98 7.64
C TRP A 49 2.07 11.87 7.48
N ALA A 50 0.78 12.18 7.60
CA ALA A 50 -0.31 11.23 7.38
C ALA A 50 -0.36 10.78 5.92
N ARG A 51 -0.22 11.71 4.97
CA ARG A 51 -0.12 11.41 3.53
C ARG A 51 1.11 10.55 3.20
N LEU A 52 2.27 10.86 3.82
CA LEU A 52 3.50 10.05 3.67
C LEU A 52 3.34 8.64 4.26
N LEU A 53 2.69 8.51 5.42
CA LEU A 53 2.40 7.22 6.04
C LEU A 53 1.44 6.38 5.19
N ALA A 54 0.41 7.00 4.60
CA ALA A 54 -0.49 6.32 3.67
C ALA A 54 0.26 5.80 2.43
N LEU A 55 1.16 6.62 1.87
CA LEU A 55 2.01 6.22 0.74
C LEU A 55 2.93 5.05 1.10
N ALA A 56 3.67 5.18 2.20
CA ALA A 56 4.61 4.15 2.65
C ALA A 56 3.90 2.82 2.91
N THR A 57 2.70 2.85 3.51
CA THR A 57 1.89 1.65 3.76
C THR A 57 1.39 1.03 2.45
N GLY A 58 0.93 1.84 1.49
CA GLY A 58 0.55 1.37 0.16
C GLY A 58 1.71 0.71 -0.59
N LEU A 59 2.90 1.33 -0.56
CA LEU A 59 4.13 0.77 -1.15
C LEU A 59 4.54 -0.53 -0.46
N ALA A 60 4.46 -0.60 0.87
CA ALA A 60 4.76 -1.82 1.62
C ALA A 60 3.88 -3.00 1.14
N MET A 61 2.59 -2.76 0.92
CA MET A 61 1.69 -3.79 0.36
C MET A 61 2.11 -4.20 -1.05
N LEU A 62 2.37 -3.24 -1.94
CA LEU A 62 2.78 -3.56 -3.33
C LEU A 62 4.09 -4.37 -3.38
N LEU A 63 5.07 -4.03 -2.54
CA LEU A 63 6.33 -4.75 -2.45
C LEU A 63 6.14 -6.16 -1.88
N ARG A 64 5.33 -6.28 -0.83
CA ARG A 64 5.03 -7.55 -0.15
C ARG A 64 4.27 -8.55 -1.02
N ALA A 65 3.56 -8.09 -2.05
CA ALA A 65 2.91 -8.96 -3.03
C ALA A 65 3.88 -9.96 -3.69
N ARG A 66 5.19 -9.66 -3.73
CA ARG A 66 6.22 -10.54 -4.29
C ARG A 66 6.61 -11.71 -3.38
N LEU A 67 6.37 -11.61 -2.07
CA LEU A 67 6.72 -12.64 -1.10
C LEU A 67 5.70 -13.78 -1.07
N PHE A 68 4.46 -13.51 -1.50
CA PHE A 68 3.40 -14.52 -1.51
C PHE A 68 3.49 -15.41 -2.75
N ARG A 69 3.54 -16.74 -2.53
CA ARG A 69 3.48 -17.74 -3.61
C ARG A 69 2.06 -17.97 -4.14
N TYR A 70 1.04 -17.70 -3.32
CA TYR A 70 -0.35 -18.00 -3.65
C TYR A 70 -1.05 -16.79 -4.28
N THR A 71 -1.67 -17.01 -5.45
CA THR A 71 -2.34 -15.96 -6.22
C THR A 71 -3.40 -15.19 -5.42
N SER A 72 -4.14 -15.86 -4.54
CA SER A 72 -5.17 -15.24 -3.69
C SER A 72 -4.60 -14.22 -2.70
N GLN A 73 -3.45 -14.53 -2.09
CA GLN A 73 -2.75 -13.65 -1.16
C GLN A 73 -2.09 -12.49 -1.94
N VAL A 74 -1.47 -12.79 -3.09
CA VAL A 74 -0.88 -11.78 -3.98
C VAL A 74 -1.94 -10.78 -4.42
N SER A 75 -3.10 -11.24 -4.92
CA SER A 75 -4.17 -10.36 -5.40
C SER A 75 -4.73 -9.48 -4.29
N CYS A 76 -4.90 -10.02 -3.10
CA CYS A 76 -5.43 -9.28 -1.96
C CYS A 76 -4.52 -8.10 -1.58
N VAL A 77 -3.21 -8.38 -1.44
CA VAL A 77 -2.23 -7.37 -1.04
C VAL A 77 -1.99 -6.35 -2.16
N LEU A 78 -1.96 -6.80 -3.42
CA LEU A 78 -1.80 -5.93 -4.58
C LEU A 78 -2.98 -4.96 -4.73
N VAL A 79 -4.22 -5.46 -4.63
CA VAL A 79 -5.43 -4.63 -4.69
C VAL A 79 -5.44 -3.63 -3.54
N ALA A 80 -5.08 -4.03 -2.33
CA ALA A 80 -5.02 -3.13 -1.19
C ALA A 80 -3.95 -2.03 -1.35
N GLY A 81 -2.77 -2.38 -1.84
CA GLY A 81 -1.70 -1.41 -2.14
C GLY A 81 -2.11 -0.41 -3.22
N LEU A 82 -2.72 -0.88 -4.31
CA LEU A 82 -3.25 -0.01 -5.37
C LEU A 82 -4.39 0.89 -4.87
N ALA A 83 -5.32 0.34 -4.10
CA ALA A 83 -6.43 1.09 -3.52
C ALA A 83 -5.92 2.17 -2.55
N ALA A 84 -4.94 1.87 -1.71
CA ALA A 84 -4.34 2.85 -0.80
C ALA A 84 -3.69 4.03 -1.56
N VAL A 85 -2.93 3.75 -2.63
CA VAL A 85 -2.34 4.80 -3.47
C VAL A 85 -3.41 5.61 -4.20
N ALA A 86 -4.44 4.95 -4.73
CA ALA A 86 -5.55 5.63 -5.39
C ALA A 86 -6.33 6.54 -4.43
N LEU A 87 -6.60 6.08 -3.21
CA LEU A 87 -7.26 6.88 -2.17
C LEU A 87 -6.41 8.08 -1.72
N LEU A 88 -5.09 7.90 -1.60
CA LEU A 88 -4.17 9.00 -1.32
C LEU A 88 -4.20 10.05 -2.43
N LEU A 89 -4.12 9.63 -3.69
CA LEU A 89 -4.22 10.52 -4.84
C LEU A 89 -5.57 11.23 -4.87
N LEU A 90 -6.65 10.52 -4.55
CA LEU A 90 -7.98 11.10 -4.47
C LEU A 90 -8.13 12.12 -3.32
N GLY A 91 -7.58 11.84 -2.14
CA GLY A 91 -7.53 12.81 -1.05
C GLY A 91 -6.72 14.06 -1.41
N LEU A 92 -5.56 13.86 -2.05
CA LEU A 92 -4.76 14.93 -2.63
C LEU A 92 -5.44 15.57 -3.85
N ALA A 93 -6.52 15.03 -4.40
CA ALA A 93 -7.34 15.69 -5.41
C ALA A 93 -8.33 16.64 -4.77
N LEU A 94 -9.12 16.09 -3.85
CA LEU A 94 -10.32 16.70 -3.30
C LEU A 94 -10.04 17.80 -2.28
N HIS A 95 -8.86 17.84 -1.64
CA HIS A 95 -8.49 18.89 -0.69
C HIS A 95 -7.39 19.81 -1.25
N PRO A 96 -7.74 20.83 -2.07
CA PRO A 96 -6.78 21.81 -2.57
C PRO A 96 -6.24 22.69 -1.45
N PRO A 97 -4.92 23.01 -1.44
CA PRO A 97 -4.36 23.91 -0.44
C PRO A 97 -5.06 25.27 -0.54
N ALA A 98 -5.35 25.84 0.62
CA ALA A 98 -6.13 27.07 0.75
C ALA A 98 -5.58 28.22 -0.11
N GLU A 99 -4.26 28.31 -0.28
CA GLU A 99 -3.60 29.32 -1.11
C GLU A 99 -4.00 29.24 -2.59
N ALA A 100 -4.09 28.03 -3.16
CA ALA A 100 -4.50 27.86 -4.55
C ALA A 100 -5.98 28.22 -4.78
N LEU A 101 -6.81 27.97 -3.77
CA LEU A 101 -8.23 28.35 -3.80
C LEU A 101 -8.38 29.87 -3.61
N ARG A 102 -7.50 30.49 -2.84
CA ARG A 102 -7.44 31.94 -2.62
C ARG A 102 -7.01 32.67 -3.88
N ASP A 103 -5.98 32.20 -4.57
CA ASP A 103 -5.53 32.77 -5.84
C ASP A 103 -6.58 32.63 -6.93
N PHE A 104 -7.28 31.50 -7.01
CA PHE A 104 -8.43 31.36 -7.90
C PHE A 104 -9.55 32.36 -7.57
N ALA A 105 -9.89 32.52 -6.29
CA ALA A 105 -10.95 33.44 -5.85
C ALA A 105 -10.58 34.92 -6.02
N LEU A 106 -9.31 35.28 -5.85
CA LEU A 106 -8.82 36.66 -5.91
C LEU A 106 -8.38 37.10 -7.31
N HIS A 107 -7.77 36.21 -8.08
CA HIS A 107 -7.16 36.53 -9.38
C HIS A 107 -7.86 35.86 -10.57
N GLY A 108 -8.84 34.99 -10.33
CA GLY A 108 -9.53 34.24 -11.39
C GLY A 108 -8.64 33.22 -12.09
N ASP A 109 -7.44 32.97 -11.58
CA ASP A 109 -6.45 32.09 -12.21
C ASP A 109 -6.81 30.62 -11.95
N ARG A 110 -7.22 29.92 -13.02
CA ARG A 110 -7.53 28.48 -13.01
C ARG A 110 -6.32 27.61 -13.25
N GLY A 111 -5.16 28.18 -13.62
CA GLY A 111 -3.99 27.43 -14.05
C GLY A 111 -3.51 26.41 -13.03
N ALA A 112 -3.47 26.79 -11.75
CA ALA A 112 -3.05 25.89 -10.67
C ALA A 112 -4.04 24.74 -10.39
N LEU A 113 -5.35 24.99 -10.55
CA LEU A 113 -6.42 24.01 -10.34
C LEU A 113 -6.55 23.05 -11.53
N ASP A 114 -6.47 23.55 -12.76
CA ASP A 114 -6.55 22.73 -13.98
C ASP A 114 -5.32 21.83 -14.12
N LEU A 115 -4.12 22.37 -13.83
CA LEU A 115 -2.88 21.58 -13.82
C LEU A 115 -2.93 20.45 -12.79
N ARG A 116 -3.47 20.73 -11.59
CA ARG A 116 -3.64 19.72 -10.55
C ARG A 116 -4.63 18.63 -10.98
N THR A 117 -5.81 19.01 -11.47
CA THR A 117 -6.83 18.07 -11.95
C THR A 117 -6.28 17.20 -13.08
N LEU A 118 -5.51 17.78 -14.00
CA LEU A 118 -4.83 17.07 -15.08
C LEU A 118 -3.82 16.04 -14.54
N TRP A 119 -2.96 16.44 -13.60
CA TRP A 119 -1.98 15.53 -12.99
C TRP A 119 -2.63 14.39 -12.20
N LEU A 120 -3.75 14.64 -11.53
CA LEU A 120 -4.49 13.63 -10.79
C LEU A 120 -5.20 12.64 -11.72
N THR A 121 -5.80 13.14 -12.79
CA THR A 121 -6.39 12.30 -13.84
C THR A 121 -5.32 11.43 -14.50
N ALA A 122 -4.14 12.01 -14.76
CA ALA A 122 -2.98 11.29 -15.26
C ALA A 122 -2.47 10.25 -14.26
N ALA A 123 -2.46 10.56 -12.95
CA ALA A 123 -2.03 9.61 -11.92
C ALA A 123 -3.00 8.43 -11.77
N VAL A 124 -4.31 8.66 -11.86
CA VAL A 124 -5.34 7.59 -11.88
C VAL A 124 -5.19 6.73 -13.13
N ALA A 125 -5.04 7.35 -14.30
CA ALA A 125 -4.80 6.64 -15.55
C ALA A 125 -3.49 5.82 -15.50
N ALA A 126 -2.43 6.37 -14.92
CA ALA A 126 -1.17 5.67 -14.70
C ALA A 126 -1.32 4.49 -13.74
N GLY A 127 -2.11 4.63 -12.66
CA GLY A 127 -2.44 3.53 -11.74
C GLY A 127 -3.19 2.39 -12.43
N ALA A 128 -4.19 2.71 -13.26
CA ALA A 128 -4.93 1.72 -14.04
C ALA A 128 -4.03 1.03 -15.08
N LEU A 129 -3.17 1.81 -15.75
CA LEU A 129 -2.19 1.28 -16.70
C LEU A 129 -1.17 0.37 -16.01
N LEU A 130 -0.68 0.76 -14.83
CA LEU A 130 0.24 -0.03 -14.01
C LEU A 130 -0.39 -1.36 -13.58
N ALA A 131 -1.61 -1.33 -13.05
CA ALA A 131 -2.33 -2.55 -12.68
C ALA A 131 -2.50 -3.50 -13.87
N THR A 132 -2.87 -2.94 -15.03
CA THR A 132 -3.00 -3.69 -16.29
C THR A 132 -1.66 -4.24 -16.76
N ALA A 133 -0.60 -3.43 -16.72
CA ALA A 133 0.75 -3.81 -17.13
C ALA A 133 1.33 -4.90 -16.22
N ILE A 134 1.15 -4.79 -14.90
CA ILE A 134 1.56 -5.83 -13.94
C ILE A 134 0.87 -7.16 -14.28
N GLY A 135 -0.44 -7.15 -14.54
CA GLY A 135 -1.19 -8.35 -14.91
C GLY A 135 -0.71 -9.01 -16.21
N LEU A 136 -0.21 -8.21 -17.16
CA LEU A 136 0.25 -8.70 -18.47
C LEU A 136 1.73 -9.08 -18.52
N ILE A 137 2.59 -8.38 -17.77
CA ILE A 137 4.06 -8.46 -17.89
C ILE A 137 4.66 -9.44 -16.88
N VAL A 138 4.19 -9.43 -15.62
CA VAL A 138 4.78 -10.25 -14.56
C VAL A 138 4.80 -11.76 -14.88
N PRO A 139 3.80 -12.35 -15.55
CA PRO A 139 3.86 -13.77 -15.95
C PRO A 139 4.98 -14.07 -16.95
N ARG A 140 5.51 -13.07 -17.67
CA ARG A 140 6.39 -13.23 -18.83
C ARG A 140 7.85 -12.83 -18.59
N SER A 141 8.11 -11.97 -17.60
CA SER A 141 9.45 -11.42 -17.35
C SER A 141 10.07 -12.02 -16.08
N GLY A 142 11.06 -12.90 -16.24
CA GLY A 142 11.95 -13.26 -15.14
C GLY A 142 12.77 -12.03 -14.74
N LEU A 143 12.52 -11.46 -13.57
CA LEU A 143 13.27 -10.32 -13.05
C LEU A 143 14.74 -10.70 -12.87
N SER A 144 15.66 -9.86 -13.36
CA SER A 144 17.10 -10.11 -13.19
C SER A 144 17.49 -10.10 -11.71
N PRO A 145 18.58 -10.79 -11.30
CA PRO A 145 19.00 -10.86 -9.90
C PRO A 145 19.19 -9.49 -9.24
N PHE A 146 19.65 -8.50 -10.01
CA PHE A 146 19.78 -7.11 -9.56
C PHE A 146 18.43 -6.51 -9.13
N TRP A 147 17.41 -6.61 -9.97
CA TRP A 147 16.07 -6.11 -9.67
C TRP A 147 15.41 -6.86 -8.51
N GLY A 148 15.71 -8.15 -8.35
CA GLY A 148 15.32 -8.93 -7.18
C GLY A 148 15.82 -8.32 -5.88
N ARG A 149 17.14 -8.10 -5.80
CA ARG A 149 17.81 -7.53 -4.62
C ARG A 149 17.41 -6.08 -4.34
N PHE A 150 17.31 -5.25 -5.38
CA PHE A 150 16.94 -3.86 -5.22
C PHE A 150 15.56 -3.72 -4.56
N MET A 151 14.58 -4.50 -5.02
CA MET A 151 13.23 -4.49 -4.43
C MET A 151 13.18 -5.05 -3.01
N GLU A 152 14.04 -6.01 -2.66
CA GLU A 152 14.19 -6.50 -1.28
C GLU A 152 14.69 -5.38 -0.33
N ILE A 153 15.69 -4.63 -0.77
CA ILE A 153 16.20 -3.47 -0.02
C ILE A 153 15.13 -2.37 0.09
N ALA A 154 14.42 -2.09 -1.00
CA ALA A 154 13.34 -1.11 -1.01
C ALA A 154 12.22 -1.49 -0.04
N GLU A 155 11.85 -2.78 0.02
CA GLU A 155 10.87 -3.28 0.98
C GLU A 155 11.34 -3.08 2.43
N GLY A 156 12.57 -3.48 2.74
CA GLY A 156 13.14 -3.27 4.08
C GLY A 156 13.19 -1.79 4.48
N PHE A 157 13.58 -0.91 3.55
CA PHE A 157 13.59 0.53 3.77
C PHE A 157 12.19 1.08 4.05
N VAL A 158 11.19 0.74 3.22
CA VAL A 158 9.81 1.19 3.41
C VAL A 158 9.29 0.73 4.78
N LEU A 159 9.49 -0.53 5.14
CA LEU A 159 9.06 -1.05 6.44
C LEU A 159 9.74 -0.31 7.62
N LEU A 160 11.03 0.00 7.50
CA LEU A 160 11.77 0.75 8.52
C LEU A 160 11.20 2.17 8.70
N THR A 161 10.71 2.80 7.63
CA THR A 161 10.16 4.17 7.69
C THR A 161 8.76 4.26 8.29
N LEU A 162 8.01 3.15 8.39
CA LEU A 162 6.63 3.18 8.90
C LEU A 162 6.53 3.64 10.35
N VAL A 163 7.43 3.16 11.22
CA VAL A 163 7.45 3.52 12.64
C VAL A 163 7.70 5.02 12.85
N PRO A 164 8.76 5.63 12.30
CA PRO A 164 8.98 7.06 12.49
C PRO A 164 7.87 7.91 11.87
N LEU A 165 7.29 7.50 10.72
CA LEU A 165 6.14 8.20 10.15
C LEU A 165 4.91 8.13 11.07
N ALA A 166 4.62 6.98 11.66
CA ALA A 166 3.52 6.85 12.63
C ALA A 166 3.72 7.76 13.85
N LEU A 167 4.95 7.84 14.38
CA LEU A 167 5.28 8.74 15.48
C LEU A 167 5.13 10.22 15.10
N ALA A 168 5.46 10.58 13.86
CA ALA A 168 5.25 11.93 13.35
C ALA A 168 3.76 12.28 13.26
N VAL A 169 2.94 11.39 12.71
CA VAL A 169 1.47 11.56 12.62
C VAL A 169 0.83 11.72 14.00
N LEU A 170 1.32 10.98 15.00
CA LEU A 170 0.84 11.07 16.38
C LEU A 170 1.37 12.29 17.15
N GLY A 171 2.20 13.14 16.54
CA GLY A 171 2.74 14.34 17.20
C GLY A 171 3.78 14.04 18.28
N VAL A 172 4.36 12.84 18.31
CA VAL A 172 5.32 12.42 19.35
C VAL A 172 6.59 13.26 19.29
N TYR A 173 7.09 13.58 18.10
CA TYR A 173 8.29 14.41 17.94
C TYR A 173 8.10 15.85 18.45
N THR A 174 6.93 16.43 18.20
CA THR A 174 6.58 17.77 18.71
C THR A 174 6.44 17.77 20.23
N ALA A 175 5.80 16.74 20.80
CA ALA A 175 5.66 16.59 22.25
C ALA A 175 7.02 16.46 22.93
N ALA A 176 7.89 15.57 22.42
CA ALA A 176 9.24 15.38 22.97
C ALA A 176 10.06 16.68 22.92
N ARG A 177 10.00 17.42 21.80
CA ARG A 177 10.71 18.71 21.67
C ARG A 177 10.24 19.75 22.68
N SER A 178 8.95 19.80 22.97
CA SER A 178 8.38 20.75 23.94
C SER A 178 8.77 20.47 25.40
N MET A 179 9.25 19.28 25.71
CA MET A 179 9.75 18.92 27.04
C MET A 179 11.25 19.25 27.23
N THR A 180 11.96 19.48 26.14
CA THR A 180 13.41 19.75 26.14
C THR A 180 13.78 21.21 25.93
N GLY A 181 12.79 22.07 25.59
CA GLY A 181 12.94 23.52 25.47
C GLY A 181 12.37 24.23 26.68
#